data_AF-A0A8B3CBW5-F1
#
_entry.id   AF-A0A8B3CBW5-F1
#
_cell.length_a   1.000
_cell.length_b   1.000
_cell.length_c   1.000
_cell.angle_alpha   90.00
_cell.angle_beta   90.00
_cell.angle_gamma   90.00
#
_symmetry.space_group_name_H-M   'P 1'
#
loop_
_entity.id
_entity.type
_entity.pdbx_description
1 polymer ?
#
loop_
_entity_poly.entity_id
_entity_poly.type
_entity_poly.pdbx_seq_one_letter_code
_entity_poly.pdbx_strand_id
1 'polypeptide(L)'
;MQKTPSPAPAADSATVKAAADSAAIVDPADSLVRIVRGYYNVRIYRSDFQAVCDSIVGFSIDSTIHMYTNPVLWNGENQITAQTVDIFTKNQTIEKAVFKGEPLMCSRVDSTHFNQVKGKVIETYFNNGEIFKTDVNGNGQTYYYMEDGDSTDRYISGFLVAECADITFRFTERQVSEIVYRGNPSYSIYPMDKIPETQSQLMKGFKWEIERKPTKEQVFTRTIRPSQRARYETLSKPTYPITGRIDKQRTELPKSGWIDRTDRYLSQEALEFVRSLGN
;
A
#
# COMPACT_ATOMS: atom_id res chain seq x y z
N MET A 1 21.69 8.05 34.78
CA MET A 1 20.82 9.05 34.12
C MET A 1 20.50 8.55 32.72
N GLN A 2 19.22 8.30 32.47
CA GLN A 2 18.70 7.65 31.26
C GLN A 2 18.92 8.53 30.03
N LYS A 3 19.54 7.94 29.00
CA LYS A 3 19.76 8.52 27.67
C LYS A 3 18.42 8.45 26.93
N THR A 4 17.79 9.58 26.64
CA THR A 4 16.62 9.64 25.77
C THR A 4 17.03 9.26 24.34
N PRO A 5 16.34 8.32 23.68
CA PRO A 5 16.65 7.98 22.30
C PRO A 5 16.03 9.01 21.34
N SER A 6 16.80 9.38 20.33
CA SER A 6 16.37 10.14 19.14
C SER A 6 15.20 9.42 18.45
N PRO A 7 14.19 10.13 17.89
CA PRO A 7 13.13 9.47 17.13
C PRO A 7 13.71 8.87 15.85
N ALA A 8 13.62 7.54 15.73
CA ALA A 8 13.91 6.81 14.51
C ALA A 8 12.95 7.25 13.39
N PRO A 9 13.38 7.23 12.12
CA PRO A 9 12.47 7.44 10.98
C PRO A 9 11.37 6.40 11.02
N ALA A 10 10.14 6.82 10.71
CA ALA A 10 8.96 5.97 10.66
C ALA A 10 9.12 4.91 9.56
N ALA A 11 9.71 3.77 9.90
CA ALA A 11 9.57 2.56 9.12
C ALA A 11 8.13 2.06 9.28
N ASP A 12 7.45 1.84 8.16
CA ASP A 12 6.18 1.13 8.05
C ASP A 12 6.39 -0.33 8.49
N SER A 13 6.53 -0.56 9.79
CA SER A 13 6.51 -1.91 10.36
C SER A 13 5.07 -2.39 10.33
N ALA A 14 4.85 -3.58 9.76
CA ALA A 14 3.57 -4.18 9.36
C ALA A 14 2.57 -4.42 10.50
N THR A 15 2.19 -3.34 11.18
CA THR A 15 1.12 -3.33 12.15
C THR A 15 -0.13 -2.99 11.38
N VAL A 16 -0.80 -4.03 10.86
CA VAL A 16 -2.16 -3.88 10.33
C VAL A 16 -3.02 -3.32 11.47
N LYS A 17 -3.35 -2.03 11.41
CA LYS A 17 -4.32 -1.44 12.33
C LYS A 17 -5.69 -1.61 11.71
N ALA A 18 -6.47 -2.48 12.32
CA ALA A 18 -7.88 -2.63 12.04
C ALA A 18 -8.66 -1.76 13.04
N ALA A 19 -9.53 -0.89 12.53
CA ALA A 19 -10.61 -0.32 13.33
C ALA A 19 -11.79 -1.29 13.25
N ALA A 20 -12.31 -1.73 14.40
CA ALA A 20 -13.43 -2.66 14.50
C ALA A 20 -14.28 -2.30 15.73
N ASP A 21 -15.56 -2.65 15.71
CA ASP A 21 -16.47 -2.36 16.82
C ASP A 21 -16.11 -3.19 18.06
N SER A 22 -15.52 -4.36 17.87
CA SER A 22 -14.87 -5.14 18.92
C SER A 22 -13.57 -5.74 18.40
N ALA A 23 -12.45 -5.23 18.88
CA ALA A 23 -11.12 -5.79 18.64
C ALA A 23 -10.61 -6.44 19.92
N ALA A 24 -10.42 -7.75 19.90
CA ALA A 24 -9.78 -8.48 20.99
C ALA A 24 -8.37 -8.89 20.53
N ILE A 25 -7.36 -8.25 21.12
CA ILE A 25 -6.00 -8.79 21.13
C ILE A 25 -5.96 -9.71 22.34
N VAL A 26 -6.04 -11.01 22.10
CA VAL A 26 -5.83 -11.99 23.17
C VAL A 26 -4.34 -12.20 23.26
N ASP A 27 -3.70 -11.46 24.16
CA ASP A 27 -2.33 -11.71 24.59
C ASP A 27 -2.37 -12.56 25.86
N PRO A 28 -2.25 -13.90 25.79
CA PRO A 28 -1.80 -14.63 26.94
C PRO A 28 -0.37 -14.15 27.19
N ALA A 29 -0.16 -13.50 28.34
CA ALA A 29 1.17 -13.18 28.82
C ALA A 29 2.07 -14.42 28.63
N ASP A 30 3.12 -14.26 27.83
CA ASP A 30 4.18 -15.24 27.60
C ASP A 30 4.06 -16.28 26.46
N SER A 31 3.21 -16.06 25.42
CA SER A 31 3.15 -16.99 24.26
C SER A 31 3.60 -16.36 22.94
N LEU A 32 4.46 -17.07 22.19
CA LEU A 32 4.89 -16.84 20.80
C LEU A 32 3.74 -16.70 19.76
N VAL A 33 2.50 -16.73 20.22
CA VAL A 33 1.28 -16.82 19.42
C VAL A 33 0.42 -15.59 19.71
N ARG A 34 0.39 -14.68 18.74
CA ARG A 34 -0.56 -13.56 18.66
C ARG A 34 -1.73 -13.94 17.78
N ILE A 35 -2.93 -13.74 18.30
CA ILE A 35 -4.18 -13.88 17.56
C ILE A 35 -4.90 -12.53 17.60
N VAL A 36 -5.19 -11.99 16.43
CA VAL A 36 -5.93 -10.73 16.28
C VAL A 36 -7.33 -11.06 15.79
N ARG A 37 -8.35 -10.64 16.54
CA ARG A 37 -9.76 -10.79 16.14
C ARG A 37 -10.40 -9.42 16.07
N GLY A 38 -11.05 -9.14 14.94
CA GLY A 38 -11.90 -7.97 14.78
C GLY A 38 -13.28 -8.43 14.35
N TYR A 39 -14.31 -7.96 15.05
CA TYR A 39 -15.70 -8.27 14.76
C TYR A 39 -16.45 -7.00 14.44
N TYR A 40 -17.33 -7.12 13.44
CA TYR A 40 -18.24 -6.12 12.92
C TYR A 40 -17.54 -4.85 12.39
N ASN A 41 -17.84 -4.51 11.13
CA ASN A 41 -17.38 -3.28 10.46
C ASN A 41 -15.86 -3.07 10.53
N VAL A 42 -15.09 -4.14 10.29
CA VAL A 42 -13.62 -4.08 10.26
C VAL A 42 -13.16 -3.22 9.09
N ARG A 43 -12.33 -2.22 9.38
CA ARG A 43 -11.68 -1.33 8.40
C ARG A 43 -10.17 -1.42 8.53
N ILE A 44 -9.51 -1.70 7.41
CA ILE A 44 -8.07 -1.79 7.29
C ILE A 44 -7.59 -0.67 6.38
N TYR A 45 -6.60 0.08 6.85
CA TYR A 45 -5.92 1.08 6.04
C TYR A 45 -4.41 0.83 6.05
N ARG A 46 -3.84 0.64 4.86
CA ARG A 46 -2.43 0.78 4.58
C ARG A 46 -2.23 1.73 3.39
N SER A 47 -1.01 2.21 3.20
CA SER A 47 -0.64 3.06 2.07
C SER A 47 -0.80 2.35 0.73
N ASP A 48 -0.52 1.05 0.70
CA ASP A 48 -0.56 0.17 -0.48
C ASP A 48 -1.92 -0.46 -0.76
N PHE A 49 -2.74 -0.72 0.27
CA PHE A 49 -4.11 -1.18 0.07
C PHE A 49 -5.04 -0.76 1.21
N GLN A 50 -6.33 -0.76 0.91
CA GLN A 50 -7.39 -0.55 1.88
C GLN A 50 -8.36 -1.73 1.81
N ALA A 51 -8.98 -2.06 2.93
CA ALA A 51 -9.96 -3.15 2.94
C ALA A 51 -11.04 -2.95 3.98
N VAL A 52 -12.22 -3.52 3.72
CA VAL A 52 -13.30 -3.64 4.70
C VAL A 52 -13.87 -5.05 4.68
N CYS A 53 -14.36 -5.50 5.82
CA CYS A 53 -15.11 -6.75 5.96
C CYS A 53 -15.97 -6.69 7.21
N ASP A 54 -16.84 -7.68 7.41
CA ASP A 54 -17.54 -7.80 8.69
C ASP A 54 -16.58 -8.23 9.80
N SER A 55 -15.83 -9.31 9.58
CA SER A 55 -14.97 -9.89 10.60
C SER A 55 -13.64 -10.37 10.05
N ILE A 56 -12.61 -10.33 10.90
CA ILE A 56 -11.24 -10.71 10.58
C ILE A 56 -10.64 -11.55 11.70
N VAL A 57 -9.86 -12.56 11.32
CA VAL A 57 -9.04 -13.35 12.24
C VAL A 57 -7.63 -13.46 11.66
N GLY A 58 -6.63 -12.95 12.39
CA GLY A 58 -5.23 -13.05 12.05
C GLY A 58 -4.50 -13.97 13.01
N PHE A 59 -3.70 -14.88 12.48
CA PHE A 59 -2.86 -15.81 13.22
C PHE A 59 -1.39 -15.53 12.91
N SER A 60 -0.58 -15.30 13.94
CA SER A 60 0.86 -15.07 13.75
C SER A 60 1.66 -16.37 13.52
N ILE A 61 1.16 -17.52 13.99
CA ILE A 61 1.85 -18.82 13.89
C ILE A 61 1.97 -19.32 12.45
N ASP A 62 0.93 -19.10 11.65
CA ASP A 62 0.84 -19.52 10.25
C ASP A 62 0.95 -18.30 9.31
N SER A 63 1.11 -17.09 9.87
CA SER A 63 1.18 -15.83 9.15
C SER A 63 -0.01 -15.60 8.20
N THR A 64 -1.19 -16.04 8.62
CA THR A 64 -2.43 -15.91 7.84
C THR A 64 -3.39 -14.87 8.42
N ILE A 65 -4.17 -14.26 7.53
CA ILE A 65 -5.26 -13.37 7.88
C ILE A 65 -6.49 -13.81 7.09
N HIS A 66 -7.56 -14.14 7.79
CA HIS A 66 -8.84 -14.53 7.21
C HIS A 66 -9.85 -13.40 7.35
N MET A 67 -10.46 -13.00 6.25
CA MET A 67 -11.51 -11.99 6.18
C MET A 67 -12.83 -12.65 5.79
N TYR A 68 -13.87 -12.38 6.56
CA TYR A 68 -15.18 -13.01 6.41
C TYR A 68 -16.27 -11.99 6.12
N THR A 69 -17.25 -12.44 5.33
CA THR A 69 -18.49 -11.74 4.99
C THR A 69 -18.26 -10.41 4.25
N ASN A 70 -18.51 -10.46 2.95
CA ASN A 70 -18.40 -9.32 2.02
C ASN A 70 -17.10 -8.50 2.15
N PRO A 71 -15.91 -9.15 2.18
CA PRO A 71 -14.65 -8.44 2.06
C PRO A 71 -14.59 -7.68 0.74
N VAL A 72 -14.18 -6.42 0.84
CA VAL A 72 -13.85 -5.58 -0.32
C VAL A 72 -12.46 -5.01 -0.10
N LEU A 73 -11.59 -5.22 -1.09
CA LEU A 73 -10.22 -4.74 -1.08
C LEU A 73 -10.05 -3.72 -2.21
N TRP A 74 -9.30 -2.66 -1.93
CA TRP A 74 -8.93 -1.62 -2.89
C TRP A 74 -7.42 -1.47 -2.97
N ASN A 75 -6.93 -1.34 -4.19
CA ASN A 75 -5.57 -0.92 -4.51
C ASN A 75 -5.66 0.16 -5.60
N GLY A 76 -5.47 1.43 -5.21
CA GLY A 76 -5.74 2.57 -6.10
C GLY A 76 -7.21 2.60 -6.54
N GLU A 77 -7.43 2.58 -7.85
CA GLU A 77 -8.73 2.52 -8.52
C GLU A 77 -9.23 1.08 -8.79
N ASN A 78 -8.42 0.08 -8.44
CA ASN A 78 -8.82 -1.32 -8.56
C ASN A 78 -9.55 -1.77 -7.30
N GLN A 79 -10.62 -2.53 -7.50
CA GLN A 79 -11.42 -3.12 -6.43
C GLN A 79 -11.56 -4.63 -6.66
N ILE A 80 -11.51 -5.40 -5.57
CA ILE A 80 -11.85 -6.83 -5.60
C ILE A 80 -12.87 -7.10 -4.50
N THR A 81 -14.01 -7.67 -4.87
CA THR A 81 -15.05 -8.16 -3.95
C THR A 81 -15.01 -9.67 -3.89
N ALA A 82 -15.35 -10.24 -2.73
CA ALA A 82 -15.47 -11.68 -2.53
C ALA A 82 -16.40 -11.99 -1.35
N GLN A 83 -16.70 -13.25 -1.09
CA GLN A 83 -17.37 -13.67 0.16
C GLN A 83 -16.38 -13.91 1.30
N THR A 84 -15.20 -14.43 0.97
CA THR A 84 -14.10 -14.66 1.92
C THR A 84 -12.76 -14.38 1.25
N VAL A 85 -11.80 -13.86 2.03
CA VAL A 85 -10.43 -13.63 1.57
C VAL A 85 -9.44 -14.20 2.58
N ASP A 86 -8.50 -14.99 2.08
CA ASP A 86 -7.35 -15.47 2.86
C ASP A 86 -6.10 -14.73 2.39
N ILE A 87 -5.40 -14.07 3.30
CA ILE A 87 -4.16 -13.35 3.02
C ILE A 87 -3.02 -14.07 3.73
N PHE A 88 -1.98 -14.39 2.97
CA PHE A 88 -0.76 -15.02 3.45
C PHE A 88 0.35 -13.97 3.47
N THR A 89 1.01 -13.88 4.62
CA THR A 89 2.10 -12.94 4.85
C THR A 89 3.40 -13.69 5.10
N LYS A 90 4.51 -13.06 4.72
CA LYS A 90 5.86 -13.59 4.95
C LYS A 90 6.79 -12.42 5.23
N ASN A 91 7.60 -12.51 6.27
CA ASN A 91 8.52 -11.43 6.67
C ASN A 91 7.84 -10.05 6.75
N GLN A 92 6.64 -10.00 7.33
CA GLN A 92 5.85 -8.76 7.47
C GLN A 92 5.29 -8.17 6.15
N THR A 93 5.49 -8.82 5.00
CA THR A 93 4.90 -8.41 3.72
C THR A 93 3.80 -9.38 3.28
N ILE A 94 2.88 -8.94 2.42
CA ILE A 94 1.90 -9.83 1.80
C ILE A 94 2.63 -10.63 0.72
N GLU A 95 2.42 -11.93 0.69
CA GLU A 95 2.93 -12.85 -0.32
C GLU A 95 1.83 -13.28 -1.29
N LYS A 96 0.64 -13.59 -0.76
CA LYS A 96 -0.50 -14.09 -1.55
C LYS A 96 -1.83 -13.66 -0.93
N ALA A 97 -2.81 -13.35 -1.76
CA ALA A 97 -4.21 -13.19 -1.35
C ALA A 97 -5.11 -14.11 -2.20
N VAL A 98 -6.05 -14.80 -1.57
CA VAL A 98 -6.97 -15.74 -2.21
C VAL A 98 -8.40 -15.31 -1.94
N PHE A 99 -9.11 -14.97 -3.00
CA PHE A 99 -10.49 -14.49 -2.98
C PHE A 99 -11.43 -15.62 -3.42
N LYS A 100 -12.45 -15.93 -2.61
CA LYS A 100 -13.37 -17.06 -2.84
C LYS A 100 -14.83 -16.65 -2.68
N GLY A 101 -15.72 -17.49 -3.21
CA GLY A 101 -17.17 -17.29 -3.17
C GLY A 101 -17.61 -16.20 -4.15
N GLU A 102 -17.44 -16.47 -5.44
CA GLU A 102 -17.75 -15.56 -6.55
C GLU A 102 -16.97 -14.23 -6.53
N PRO A 103 -15.63 -14.29 -6.48
CA PRO A 103 -14.83 -13.08 -6.52
C PRO A 103 -15.00 -12.32 -7.83
N LEU A 104 -15.05 -10.99 -7.74
CA LEU A 104 -15.14 -10.08 -8.88
C LEU A 104 -14.12 -8.96 -8.70
N MET A 105 -13.19 -8.86 -9.65
CA MET A 105 -12.24 -7.76 -9.76
C MET A 105 -12.76 -6.74 -10.75
N CYS A 106 -12.71 -5.46 -10.40
CA CYS A 106 -13.05 -4.38 -11.31
C CYS A 106 -12.10 -3.19 -11.21
N SER A 107 -12.02 -2.46 -12.32
CA SER A 107 -11.22 -1.24 -12.45
C SER A 107 -12.03 -0.22 -13.25
N ARG A 108 -11.98 1.04 -12.80
CA ARG A 108 -12.73 2.13 -13.42
C ARG A 108 -11.99 2.62 -14.67
N VAL A 109 -12.69 2.69 -15.80
CA VAL A 109 -12.16 3.25 -17.06
C VAL A 109 -12.55 4.72 -17.16
N ASP A 110 -13.85 5.01 -17.01
CA ASP A 110 -14.38 6.38 -17.00
C ASP A 110 -15.54 6.53 -15.99
N SER A 111 -16.44 7.48 -16.20
CA SER A 111 -17.57 7.70 -15.31
C SER A 111 -18.60 6.55 -15.31
N THR A 112 -18.71 5.80 -16.41
CA THR A 112 -19.78 4.81 -16.65
C THR A 112 -19.27 3.41 -16.97
N HIS A 113 -18.03 3.25 -17.41
CA HIS A 113 -17.45 2.01 -17.89
C HIS A 113 -16.43 1.43 -16.91
N PHE A 114 -16.47 0.10 -16.76
CA PHE A 114 -15.62 -0.66 -15.83
C PHE A 114 -15.06 -1.90 -16.50
N ASN A 115 -13.75 -2.07 -16.41
CA ASN A 115 -13.09 -3.34 -16.68
C ASN A 115 -13.45 -4.30 -15.56
N GLN A 116 -13.86 -5.51 -15.89
CA GLN A 116 -14.37 -6.50 -14.94
C GLN A 116 -13.84 -7.88 -15.26
N VAL A 117 -13.44 -8.60 -14.22
CA VAL A 117 -12.96 -9.98 -14.32
C VAL A 117 -13.59 -10.79 -13.21
N LYS A 118 -14.14 -11.95 -13.57
CA LYS A 118 -14.82 -12.87 -12.66
C LYS A 118 -14.28 -14.28 -12.85
N GLY A 119 -14.25 -15.05 -11.78
CA GLY A 119 -13.95 -16.49 -11.80
C GLY A 119 -14.47 -17.17 -10.54
N LYS A 120 -14.13 -18.46 -10.37
CA LYS A 120 -14.48 -19.18 -9.12
C LYS A 120 -13.55 -18.79 -7.96
N VAL A 121 -12.27 -18.63 -8.26
CA VAL A 121 -11.23 -18.23 -7.30
C VAL A 121 -10.29 -17.24 -7.98
N ILE A 122 -9.98 -16.13 -7.31
CA ILE A 122 -8.93 -15.21 -7.74
C ILE A 122 -7.76 -15.34 -6.76
N GLU A 123 -6.56 -15.51 -7.27
CA GLU A 123 -5.33 -15.56 -6.49
C GLU A 123 -4.40 -14.44 -6.94
N THR A 124 -4.02 -13.56 -6.04
CA THR A 124 -3.11 -12.45 -6.31
C THR A 124 -1.79 -12.69 -5.59
N TYR A 125 -0.69 -12.57 -6.31
CA TYR A 125 0.66 -12.79 -5.82
C TYR A 125 1.44 -11.48 -5.77
N PHE A 126 2.15 -11.30 -4.67
CA PHE A 126 2.84 -10.06 -4.35
C PHE A 126 4.34 -10.30 -4.23
N ASN A 127 5.13 -9.34 -4.69
CA ASN A 127 6.57 -9.29 -4.51
C ASN A 127 6.95 -7.88 -4.05
N ASN A 128 7.63 -7.77 -2.90
CA ASN A 128 7.98 -6.49 -2.28
C ASN A 128 6.79 -5.51 -2.10
N GLY A 129 5.60 -6.04 -1.83
CA GLY A 129 4.37 -5.25 -1.66
C GLY A 129 3.67 -4.86 -2.97
N GLU A 130 4.21 -5.23 -4.13
CA GLU A 130 3.62 -4.97 -5.45
C GLU A 130 3.02 -6.25 -6.05
N ILE A 131 1.89 -6.12 -6.73
CA ILE A 131 1.28 -7.24 -7.45
C ILE A 131 2.12 -7.50 -8.70
N PHE A 132 2.57 -8.74 -8.88
CA PHE A 132 3.27 -9.17 -10.09
C PHE A 132 2.46 -10.17 -10.93
N LYS A 133 1.49 -10.86 -10.30
CA LYS A 133 0.67 -11.88 -10.96
C LYS A 133 -0.70 -12.02 -10.30
N THR A 134 -1.74 -12.15 -11.10
CA THR A 134 -3.08 -12.54 -10.65
C THR A 134 -3.59 -13.69 -11.49
N ASP A 135 -3.98 -14.80 -10.86
CA ASP A 135 -4.62 -15.94 -11.51
C ASP A 135 -6.11 -15.97 -11.18
N VAL A 136 -6.94 -16.11 -12.20
CA VAL A 136 -8.38 -16.27 -12.11
C VAL A 136 -8.69 -17.70 -12.56
N ASN A 137 -9.05 -18.54 -11.61
CA ASN A 137 -9.21 -19.97 -11.82
C ASN A 137 -10.68 -20.35 -11.90
N GLY A 138 -11.02 -21.09 -12.96
CA GLY A 138 -12.34 -21.65 -13.22
C GLY A 138 -13.36 -20.62 -13.69
N ASN A 139 -13.95 -20.89 -14.86
CA ASN A 139 -15.00 -20.08 -15.48
C ASN A 139 -14.63 -18.60 -15.53
N GLY A 140 -13.45 -18.31 -16.06
CA GLY A 140 -12.94 -16.96 -16.23
C GLY A 140 -13.79 -16.18 -17.21
N GLN A 141 -14.36 -15.07 -16.77
CA GLN A 141 -15.11 -14.13 -17.60
C GLN A 141 -14.43 -12.77 -17.53
N THR A 142 -14.27 -12.10 -18.67
CA THR A 142 -13.69 -10.76 -18.76
C THR A 142 -14.57 -9.85 -19.60
N TYR A 143 -14.90 -8.69 -19.05
CA TYR A 143 -15.43 -7.53 -19.76
C TYR A 143 -14.35 -6.46 -19.75
N TYR A 144 -13.86 -6.08 -20.91
CA TYR A 144 -12.72 -5.17 -21.05
C TYR A 144 -13.00 -4.12 -22.10
N TYR A 145 -12.86 -2.85 -21.72
CA TYR A 145 -12.93 -1.72 -22.63
C TYR A 145 -11.54 -1.43 -23.17
N MET A 146 -11.41 -1.53 -24.48
CA MET A 146 -10.17 -1.21 -25.19
C MET A 146 -10.12 0.30 -25.37
N GLU A 147 -8.97 0.88 -25.02
CA GLU A 147 -8.73 2.30 -25.13
C GLU A 147 -7.65 2.53 -26.20
N ASP A 148 -7.93 3.43 -27.12
CA ASP A 148 -7.01 3.90 -28.15
C ASP A 148 -6.72 5.39 -27.93
N GLY A 149 -5.69 5.90 -28.63
CA GLY A 149 -5.25 7.28 -28.54
C GLY A 149 -4.03 7.50 -27.64
N ASP A 150 -3.52 8.72 -27.61
CA ASP A 150 -2.40 9.11 -26.76
C ASP A 150 -2.86 9.60 -25.36
N SER A 151 -1.94 10.10 -24.54
CA SER A 151 -2.28 10.59 -23.19
C SER A 151 -3.29 11.75 -23.16
N THR A 152 -3.50 12.44 -24.29
CA THR A 152 -4.33 13.65 -24.38
C THR A 152 -5.68 13.36 -25.05
N ASP A 153 -5.73 12.36 -25.95
CA ASP A 153 -6.93 12.00 -26.73
C ASP A 153 -7.32 10.53 -26.56
N ARG A 154 -7.40 10.07 -25.31
CA ARG A 154 -7.75 8.68 -24.99
C ARG A 154 -9.25 8.47 -25.13
N TYR A 155 -9.66 7.53 -25.98
CA TYR A 155 -11.07 7.16 -26.18
C TYR A 155 -11.26 5.64 -26.19
N ILE A 156 -12.47 5.20 -25.87
CA ILE A 156 -12.83 3.78 -25.84
C ILE A 156 -13.19 3.34 -27.26
N SER A 157 -12.40 2.44 -27.85
CA SER A 157 -12.59 1.97 -29.23
C SER A 157 -13.44 0.72 -29.35
N GLY A 158 -13.53 -0.09 -28.28
CA GLY A 158 -14.38 -1.26 -28.28
C GLY A 158 -14.52 -1.95 -26.94
N PHE A 159 -15.42 -2.92 -26.91
CA PHE A 159 -15.79 -3.70 -25.75
C PHE A 159 -15.56 -5.19 -26.02
N LEU A 160 -14.59 -5.76 -25.32
CA LEU A 160 -14.25 -7.18 -25.33
C LEU A 160 -15.07 -7.92 -24.27
N VAL A 161 -15.77 -8.96 -24.70
CA VAL A 161 -16.39 -9.97 -23.83
C VAL A 161 -15.67 -11.29 -24.10
N ALA A 162 -15.07 -11.88 -23.06
CA ALA A 162 -14.35 -13.13 -23.17
C ALA A 162 -14.74 -14.11 -22.07
N GLU A 163 -14.82 -15.39 -22.41
CA GLU A 163 -15.05 -16.51 -21.49
C GLU A 163 -14.00 -17.59 -21.73
N CYS A 164 -13.48 -18.19 -20.67
CA CYS A 164 -12.42 -19.20 -20.74
C CYS A 164 -12.38 -20.06 -19.47
N ALA A 165 -11.50 -21.06 -19.45
CA ALA A 165 -11.30 -21.86 -18.25
C ALA A 165 -10.61 -21.04 -17.16
N ASP A 166 -9.45 -20.46 -17.47
CA ASP A 166 -8.59 -19.74 -16.53
C ASP A 166 -7.94 -18.52 -17.20
N ILE A 167 -7.64 -17.48 -16.41
CA ILE A 167 -6.97 -16.26 -16.87
C ILE A 167 -5.76 -16.01 -15.98
N THR A 168 -4.63 -15.62 -16.56
CA THR A 168 -3.48 -15.08 -15.82
C THR A 168 -3.21 -13.65 -16.27
N PHE A 169 -3.16 -12.73 -15.32
CA PHE A 169 -2.65 -11.37 -15.50
C PHE A 169 -1.22 -11.32 -14.97
N ARG A 170 -0.31 -10.74 -15.75
CA ARG A 170 1.03 -10.35 -15.29
C ARG A 170 1.14 -8.85 -15.23
N PHE A 171 1.91 -8.38 -14.26
CA PHE A 171 2.11 -6.97 -14.03
C PHE A 171 3.60 -6.63 -14.10
N THR A 172 3.90 -5.53 -14.78
CA THR A 172 5.23 -4.93 -14.86
C THR A 172 5.07 -3.44 -14.55
N GLU A 173 5.89 -2.88 -13.65
CA GLU A 173 5.81 -1.46 -13.27
C GLU A 173 4.40 -1.02 -12.82
N ARG A 174 3.70 -1.89 -12.06
CA ARG A 174 2.33 -1.68 -11.57
C ARG A 174 1.25 -1.57 -12.65
N GLN A 175 1.58 -1.91 -13.89
CA GLN A 175 0.65 -1.96 -15.02
C GLN A 175 0.50 -3.40 -15.53
N VAL A 176 -0.66 -3.72 -16.10
CA VAL A 176 -0.88 -5.03 -16.73
C VAL A 176 0.00 -5.11 -17.98
N SER A 177 0.91 -6.08 -18.00
CA SER A 177 1.83 -6.30 -19.13
C SER A 177 1.39 -7.46 -20.03
N GLU A 178 0.73 -8.46 -19.47
CA GLU A 178 0.26 -9.63 -20.21
C GLU A 178 -1.04 -10.16 -19.62
N ILE A 179 -1.98 -10.55 -20.49
CA ILE A 179 -3.18 -11.30 -20.12
C ILE A 179 -3.19 -12.59 -20.93
N VAL A 180 -3.18 -13.73 -20.25
CA VAL A 180 -3.19 -15.06 -20.87
C VAL A 180 -4.51 -15.75 -20.55
N TYR A 181 -5.29 -16.03 -21.58
CA TYR A 181 -6.52 -16.80 -21.49
C TYR A 181 -6.24 -18.28 -21.83
N ARG A 182 -6.72 -19.22 -21.01
CA ARG A 182 -6.49 -20.66 -21.19
C ARG A 182 -7.79 -21.46 -21.26
N GLY A 183 -7.69 -22.65 -21.86
CA GLY A 183 -8.82 -23.59 -21.97
C GLY A 183 -9.83 -23.19 -23.03
N ASN A 184 -9.36 -22.96 -24.25
CA ASN A 184 -10.19 -22.62 -25.42
C ASN A 184 -11.06 -21.38 -25.21
N PRO A 185 -10.45 -20.19 -25.11
CA PRO A 185 -11.19 -18.96 -24.90
C PRO A 185 -12.16 -18.67 -26.05
N SER A 186 -13.39 -18.32 -25.69
CA SER A 186 -14.37 -17.73 -26.60
C SER A 186 -14.44 -16.24 -26.32
N TYR A 187 -14.37 -15.41 -27.36
CA TYR A 187 -14.45 -13.97 -27.19
C TYR A 187 -15.20 -13.29 -28.31
N SER A 188 -15.75 -12.12 -28.01
CA SER A 188 -16.42 -11.22 -28.95
C SER A 188 -15.97 -9.80 -28.67
N ILE A 189 -15.66 -9.06 -29.72
CA ILE A 189 -15.26 -7.66 -29.65
C ILE A 189 -16.32 -6.84 -30.34
N TYR A 190 -16.93 -5.92 -29.60
CA TYR A 190 -17.97 -5.04 -30.10
C TYR A 190 -17.41 -3.62 -30.26
N PRO A 191 -17.55 -3.00 -31.44
CA PRO A 191 -17.48 -1.54 -31.54
C PRO A 191 -18.52 -0.91 -30.61
N MET A 192 -18.20 0.25 -30.01
CA MET A 192 -19.05 0.87 -28.98
C MET A 192 -20.47 1.20 -29.46
N ASP A 193 -20.63 1.52 -30.74
CA ASP A 193 -21.92 1.80 -31.41
C ASP A 193 -22.71 0.54 -31.78
N LYS A 194 -22.12 -0.65 -31.63
CA LYS A 194 -22.67 -1.94 -32.08
C LYS A 194 -22.78 -2.97 -30.97
N ILE A 195 -22.76 -2.53 -29.71
CA ILE A 195 -23.05 -3.41 -28.57
C ILE A 195 -24.55 -3.73 -28.60
N PRO A 196 -24.95 -5.01 -28.73
CA PRO A 196 -26.36 -5.38 -28.69
C PRO A 196 -26.99 -4.98 -27.35
N GLU A 197 -28.25 -4.54 -27.35
CA GLU A 197 -28.97 -4.20 -26.11
C GLU A 197 -29.07 -5.39 -25.13
N THR A 198 -29.01 -6.61 -25.65
CA THR A 198 -28.99 -7.84 -24.85
C THR A 198 -27.67 -8.09 -24.13
N GLN A 199 -26.58 -7.43 -24.53
CA GLN A 199 -25.28 -7.57 -23.93
C GLN A 199 -25.13 -6.60 -22.76
N SER A 200 -25.22 -7.14 -21.54
CA SER A 200 -24.93 -6.35 -20.34
C SER A 200 -23.47 -5.92 -20.32
N GLN A 201 -23.24 -4.65 -19.99
CA GLN A 201 -21.92 -4.07 -19.77
C GLN A 201 -21.42 -4.25 -18.32
N LEU A 202 -22.27 -4.71 -17.41
CA LEU A 202 -21.92 -5.08 -16.04
C LEU A 202 -22.17 -6.57 -15.80
N MET A 203 -21.21 -7.24 -15.17
CA MET A 203 -21.35 -8.65 -14.81
C MET A 203 -22.35 -8.84 -13.68
N LYS A 204 -23.01 -10.00 -13.67
CA LYS A 204 -23.90 -10.37 -12.55
C LYS A 204 -23.10 -10.42 -11.24
N GLY A 205 -23.57 -9.66 -10.25
CA GLY A 205 -22.93 -9.51 -8.94
C GLY A 205 -21.96 -8.34 -8.86
N PHE A 206 -21.78 -7.56 -9.93
CA PHE A 206 -21.01 -6.32 -9.90
C PHE A 206 -21.55 -5.36 -8.84
N LYS A 207 -20.63 -4.83 -8.02
CA LYS A 207 -20.87 -3.78 -7.04
C LYS A 207 -19.68 -2.85 -7.04
N TRP A 208 -19.90 -1.56 -7.20
CA TRP A 208 -18.87 -0.55 -7.04
C TRP A 208 -19.02 0.07 -5.66
N GLU A 209 -18.08 -0.19 -4.75
CA GLU A 209 -18.21 0.12 -3.33
C GLU A 209 -17.22 1.18 -2.86
N ILE A 210 -16.82 2.10 -3.75
CA ILE A 210 -15.81 3.13 -3.45
C ILE A 210 -16.14 3.98 -2.22
N GLU A 211 -17.42 4.20 -1.93
CA GLU A 211 -17.87 4.94 -0.75
C GLU A 211 -17.54 4.25 0.58
N ARG A 212 -17.38 2.92 0.58
CA ARG A 212 -16.96 2.15 1.76
C ARG A 212 -15.44 2.16 1.96
N LYS A 213 -14.66 2.62 0.98
CA LYS A 213 -13.20 2.65 1.04
C LYS A 213 -12.75 3.47 2.24
N PRO A 214 -12.04 2.88 3.21
CA PRO A 214 -11.73 3.57 4.45
C PRO A 214 -10.66 4.63 4.21
N THR A 215 -10.81 5.79 4.86
CA THR A 215 -9.77 6.81 4.88
C THR A 215 -8.83 6.61 6.07
N LYS A 216 -7.67 7.28 6.02
CA LYS A 216 -6.70 7.23 7.12
C LYS A 216 -7.32 7.75 8.41
N GLU A 217 -8.11 8.80 8.35
CA GLU A 217 -8.75 9.43 9.51
C GLU A 217 -9.78 8.52 10.17
N GLN A 218 -10.48 7.70 9.37
CA GLN A 218 -11.46 6.73 9.86
C GLN A 218 -10.83 5.57 10.62
N VAL A 219 -9.60 5.19 10.28
CA VAL A 219 -8.90 4.06 10.92
C VAL A 219 -7.97 4.52 12.04
N PHE A 220 -7.33 5.68 11.88
CA PHE A 220 -6.38 6.21 12.85
C PHE A 220 -7.00 7.38 13.63
N THR A 221 -7.40 7.13 14.87
CA THR A 221 -7.92 8.15 15.82
C THR A 221 -6.83 9.08 16.39
N ARG A 222 -5.65 9.16 15.77
CA ARG A 222 -4.55 9.98 16.27
C ARG A 222 -4.76 11.44 15.89
N THR A 223 -5.18 12.25 16.85
CA THR A 223 -5.15 13.71 16.73
C THR A 223 -3.69 14.19 16.71
N ILE A 224 -3.33 15.00 15.71
CA ILE A 224 -2.04 15.70 15.70
C ILE A 224 -2.02 16.62 16.92
N ARG A 225 -1.13 16.38 17.89
CA ARG A 225 -0.96 17.28 19.02
C ARG A 225 -0.48 18.63 18.47
N PRO A 226 -1.12 19.77 18.83
CA PRO A 226 -0.66 21.07 18.39
C PRO A 226 0.78 21.29 18.85
N SER A 227 1.59 21.92 18.00
CA SER A 227 2.98 22.22 18.30
C SER A 227 3.08 23.06 19.57
N GLN A 228 3.82 22.57 20.57
CA GLN A 228 4.13 23.34 21.77
C GLN A 228 5.34 24.26 21.57
N ARG A 229 5.81 24.45 20.33
CA ARG A 229 7.02 25.24 20.01
C ARG A 229 6.94 26.65 20.58
N ALA A 230 5.84 27.38 20.37
CA ALA A 230 5.68 28.74 20.89
C ALA A 230 5.79 28.78 22.43
N ARG A 231 5.18 27.80 23.12
CA ARG A 231 5.30 27.65 24.57
C ARG A 231 6.76 27.40 24.99
N TYR A 232 7.46 26.48 24.33
CA TYR A 232 8.86 26.18 24.66
C TYR A 232 9.82 27.32 24.28
N GLU A 233 9.50 28.14 23.28
CA GLU A 233 10.26 29.33 22.92
C GLU A 233 10.11 30.45 23.97
N THR A 234 8.95 30.54 24.64
CA THR A 234 8.75 31.48 25.76
C THR A 234 9.41 31.04 27.07
N LEU A 235 9.74 29.75 27.22
CA LEU A 235 10.43 29.26 28.41
C LEU A 235 11.90 29.70 28.38
N SER A 236 12.40 30.13 29.54
CA SER A 236 13.82 30.44 29.68
C SER A 236 14.64 29.20 29.34
N LYS A 237 15.56 29.35 28.37
CA LYS A 237 16.44 28.25 28.01
C LYS A 237 17.34 27.93 29.21
N PRO A 238 17.53 26.65 29.56
CA PRO A 238 18.44 26.28 30.63
C PRO A 238 19.83 26.81 30.30
N THR A 239 20.41 27.58 31.22
CA THR A 239 21.78 28.05 31.08
C THR A 239 22.71 26.97 31.58
N TYR A 240 23.49 26.40 30.67
CA TYR A 240 24.54 25.45 31.03
C TYR A 240 25.85 26.20 31.24
N PRO A 241 26.49 26.12 32.43
CA PRO A 241 27.75 26.83 32.69
C PRO A 241 28.86 26.48 31.70
N ILE A 242 28.91 25.22 31.24
CA ILE A 242 29.89 24.76 30.25
C ILE A 242 29.62 25.38 28.88
N THR A 243 28.36 25.38 28.41
CA THR A 243 27.99 25.99 27.13
C THR A 243 28.26 27.49 27.14
N GLY A 244 27.94 28.18 28.24
CA GLY A 244 28.26 29.60 28.38
C GLY A 244 29.75 29.91 28.34
N ARG A 245 30.61 29.02 28.89
CA ARG A 245 32.08 29.14 28.77
C ARG A 245 32.54 28.94 27.33
N ILE A 246 32.00 27.92 26.64
CA ILE A 246 32.33 27.63 25.23
C ILE A 246 31.89 28.77 24.31
N ASP A 247 30.67 29.30 24.49
CA ASP A 247 30.15 30.38 23.64
C ASP A 247 30.94 31.69 23.84
N LYS A 248 31.36 32.00 25.07
CA LYS A 248 32.27 33.13 25.35
C LYS A 248 33.59 32.94 24.63
N GLN A 249 34.22 31.78 24.80
CA GLN A 249 35.48 31.46 24.14
C GLN A 249 35.34 31.53 22.60
N ARG A 250 34.26 30.99 22.04
CA ARG A 250 33.96 31.04 20.61
C ARG A 250 33.77 32.46 20.07
N THR A 251 33.24 33.36 20.90
CA THR A 251 33.06 34.78 20.54
C THR A 251 34.36 35.57 20.67
N GLU A 252 35.27 35.14 21.55
CA GLU A 252 36.58 35.75 21.78
C GLU A 252 37.64 35.29 20.76
N LEU A 253 37.56 34.04 20.27
CA LEU A 253 38.49 33.46 19.30
C LEU A 253 38.69 34.32 18.03
N PRO A 254 37.64 34.83 17.36
CA PRO A 254 37.81 35.73 16.21
C PRO A 254 38.51 37.04 16.55
N LYS A 255 38.33 37.54 17.78
CA LYS A 255 38.95 38.78 18.27
C LYS A 255 40.42 38.60 18.60
N SER A 256 40.85 37.38 18.96
CA SER A 256 42.26 37.03 19.16
C SER A 256 43.01 36.75 17.85
N GLY A 257 42.41 37.07 16.69
CA GLY A 257 42.98 36.80 15.37
C GLY A 257 42.84 35.35 14.90
N TRP A 258 42.05 34.54 15.61
CA TRP A 258 41.78 33.16 15.23
C TRP A 258 40.71 33.14 14.14
N ILE A 259 41.12 32.86 12.90
CA ILE A 259 40.23 32.69 11.76
C ILE A 259 39.99 31.19 11.61
N ASP A 260 38.72 30.76 11.62
CA ASP A 260 38.37 29.39 11.30
C ASP A 260 38.88 29.09 9.87
N ARG A 261 39.70 28.06 9.68
CA ARG A 261 40.23 27.75 8.34
C ARG A 261 39.07 27.39 7.42
N THR A 262 38.64 28.34 6.61
CA THR A 262 37.66 28.16 5.53
C THR A 262 38.31 27.77 4.21
N ASP A 263 39.57 27.35 4.24
CA ASP A 263 40.33 26.89 3.08
C ASP A 263 39.64 25.64 2.49
N ARG A 264 38.82 25.84 1.45
CA ARG A 264 38.22 24.75 0.66
C ARG A 264 39.24 23.98 -0.19
N TYR A 265 40.50 24.38 -0.18
CA TYR A 265 41.57 23.78 -0.97
C TYR A 265 42.73 23.40 -0.05
N LEU A 266 43.13 22.13 -0.08
CA LEU A 266 44.33 21.66 0.62
C LEU A 266 45.57 22.31 0.00
N SER A 267 46.55 22.67 0.84
CA SER A 267 47.86 23.11 0.34
C SER A 267 48.52 21.99 -0.48
N GLN A 268 49.40 22.36 -1.40
CA GLN A 268 50.11 21.41 -2.27
C GLN A 268 50.90 20.37 -1.44
N GLU A 269 51.56 20.80 -0.36
CA GLU A 269 52.26 19.92 0.58
C GLU A 269 51.32 18.93 1.28
N ALA A 270 50.11 19.37 1.66
CA ALA A 270 49.12 18.50 2.27
C ALA A 270 48.54 17.49 1.26
N LEU A 271 48.39 17.88 -0.01
CA LEU A 271 48.01 16.97 -1.10
C LEU A 271 49.11 15.92 -1.37
N GLU A 272 50.38 16.32 -1.33
CA GLU A 272 51.51 15.41 -1.49
C GLU A 272 51.66 14.45 -0.31
N PHE A 273 51.43 14.92 0.91
CA PHE A 273 51.37 14.07 2.11
C PHE A 273 50.21 13.07 2.05
N VAL A 274 49.02 13.49 1.62
CA VAL A 274 47.89 12.56 1.44
C VAL A 274 48.20 11.54 0.33
N ARG A 275 48.89 11.94 -0.74
CA ARG A 275 49.34 11.01 -1.79
C ARG A 275 50.41 10.03 -1.29
N SER A 276 51.30 10.43 -0.39
CA SER A 276 52.33 9.53 0.15
C SER A 276 51.78 8.45 1.09
N LEU A 277 50.62 8.68 1.69
CA LEU A 277 49.89 7.70 2.49
C LEU A 277 49.12 6.66 1.65
N GLY A 278 49.01 6.87 0.34
CA GLY A 278 48.28 6.00 -0.60
C GLY A 278 49.15 5.01 -1.38
N ASN A 279 50.45 4.94 -1.10
CA ASN A 279 51.38 3.92 -1.60
C ASN A 279 51.72 2.91 -0.50
#